data_AF-A0A286G6W6-F1
#
_entry.id   AF-A0A286G6W6-F1
#
_cell.length_a   1.000
_cell.length_b   1.000
_cell.length_c   1.000
_cell.angle_alpha   90.00
_cell.angle_beta   90.00
_cell.angle_gamma   90.00
#
_symmetry.space_group_name_H-M   'P 1'
#
loop_
_entity.id
_entity.type
_entity.pdbx_description
1 polymer ?
#
loop_
_entity_poly.entity_id
_entity_poly.type
_entity_poly.pdbx_seq_one_letter_code
_entity_poly.pdbx_strand_id
1 'polypeptide(L)'
;MHIDVVVTPQGQITLSEAVVARLGLKPGEVVRLDLRVDDKPTADAAAPKTKAPTAAGMLYKPGRRPLTQAEIDDAIAAAVAEKTARR
;
A
#
# COMPACT_ATOMS: atom_id res chain seq x y z
N MET A 1 -8.45 -12.29 -3.29
CA MET A 1 -8.90 -11.01 -3.88
C MET A 1 -9.13 -10.07 -2.72
N HIS A 2 -8.46 -8.92 -2.70
CA HIS A 2 -8.67 -7.90 -1.66
C HIS A 2 -9.46 -6.76 -2.28
N ILE A 3 -10.44 -6.25 -1.53
CA ILE A 3 -11.24 -5.09 -1.93
C ILE A 3 -11.19 -4.08 -0.79
N ASP A 4 -10.92 -2.82 -1.13
CA ASP A 4 -10.99 -1.74 -0.17
C ASP A 4 -12.42 -1.23 -0.13
N VAL A 5 -12.98 -1.18 1.07
CA VAL A 5 -14.37 -0.78 1.30
C VAL A 5 -14.41 0.23 2.44
N VAL A 6 -15.29 1.22 2.33
CA VAL A 6 -15.50 2.21 3.38
C VAL A 6 -16.60 1.72 4.29
N VAL A 7 -16.31 1.73 5.59
CA VAL A 7 -17.30 1.45 6.64
C VAL A 7 -18.02 2.76 6.97
N THR A 8 -19.35 2.75 6.91
CA THR A 8 -20.17 3.89 7.32
C THR A 8 -20.22 4.02 8.84
N PRO A 9 -20.64 5.17 9.40
CA PRO A 9 -20.78 5.34 10.86
C PRO A 9 -21.72 4.31 11.52
N GLN A 10 -22.65 3.75 10.75
CA GLN A 10 -23.61 2.73 11.19
C GLN A 10 -23.04 1.30 11.10
N GLY A 11 -21.76 1.15 10.74
CA GLY A 11 -21.12 -0.15 10.57
C GLY A 11 -21.52 -0.87 9.28
N GLN A 12 -22.10 -0.17 8.31
CA GLN A 12 -22.43 -0.77 7.01
C GLN A 12 -21.23 -0.69 6.07
N ILE A 13 -21.14 -1.66 5.17
CA ILE A 13 -20.10 -1.72 4.14
C ILE A 13 -20.80 -1.63 2.77
N THR A 14 -20.31 -0.74 1.91
CA THR A 14 -20.81 -0.62 0.55
C THR A 14 -19.94 -1.42 -0.42
N LEU A 15 -20.55 -2.34 -1.15
CA LEU A 15 -19.90 -3.06 -2.24
C LEU A 15 -20.17 -2.36 -3.57
N SER A 16 -19.15 -2.26 -4.43
CA SER A 16 -19.35 -1.72 -5.78
C SER A 16 -20.15 -2.69 -6.65
N GLU A 17 -20.82 -2.16 -7.67
CA GLU A 17 -21.63 -2.94 -8.60
C GLU A 17 -20.82 -4.07 -9.26
N ALA A 18 -19.56 -3.80 -9.62
CA ALA A 18 -18.65 -4.80 -10.19
C ALA A 18 -18.36 -5.97 -9.23
N VAL A 19 -18.29 -5.71 -7.92
CA VAL A 19 -18.08 -6.74 -6.90
C VAL A 19 -19.36 -7.55 -6.69
N VAL A 20 -20.52 -6.88 -6.60
CA VAL A 20 -21.83 -7.53 -6.49
C VAL A 20 -22.07 -8.47 -7.67
N ALA A 21 -21.82 -8.01 -8.90
CA ALA A 21 -21.98 -8.81 -10.11
C ALA A 21 -21.02 -10.00 -10.17
N ARG A 22 -19.76 -9.82 -9.77
CA ARG A 22 -18.76 -10.91 -9.72
C ARG A 22 -19.07 -11.97 -8.67
N LEU A 23 -19.60 -11.56 -7.54
CA LEU A 23 -19.98 -12.47 -6.45
C LEU A 23 -21.39 -13.05 -6.64
N GLY A 24 -22.15 -12.56 -7.62
CA GLY A 24 -23.51 -13.02 -7.92
C GLY A 24 -24.52 -12.69 -6.82
N LEU A 25 -24.22 -11.68 -5.99
CA LEU A 25 -25.05 -11.31 -4.84
C LEU A 25 -26.33 -10.62 -5.26
N LYS A 26 -27.42 -10.89 -4.56
CA LYS A 26 -28.71 -10.23 -4.77
C LYS A 26 -29.09 -9.31 -3.60
N PRO A 27 -29.84 -8.22 -3.84
CA PRO A 27 -30.38 -7.41 -2.76
C PRO A 27 -31.22 -8.25 -1.78
N GLY A 28 -30.97 -8.07 -0.48
CA GLY A 28 -31.66 -8.82 0.58
C GLY A 28 -31.07 -10.19 0.91
N GLU A 29 -30.02 -10.62 0.21
CA GLU A 29 -29.32 -11.86 0.50
C GLU A 29 -28.43 -11.73 1.75
N VAL A 30 -28.48 -12.73 2.63
CA VAL A 30 -27.62 -12.79 3.81
C VAL A 30 -26.32 -13.46 3.44
N VAL A 31 -25.20 -12.75 3.59
CA VAL A 31 -23.87 -13.24 3.25
C VAL A 31 -23.04 -13.36 4.54
N ARG A 32 -22.37 -14.50 4.75
CA ARG A 32 -21.38 -14.66 5.82
C ARG A 32 -20.03 -14.12 5.33
N LEU A 33 -19.45 -13.22 6.11
CA LEU A 33 -18.13 -12.65 5.86
C LEU A 33 -17.14 -13.17 6.91
N ASP A 34 -16.10 -13.88 6.48
CA ASP A 34 -14.98 -14.25 7.33
C ASP A 34 -13.87 -13.19 7.16
N LEU A 35 -13.84 -12.22 8.07
CA LEU A 35 -12.86 -11.15 8.07
C LEU A 35 -11.53 -11.64 8.66
N ARG A 36 -10.46 -11.58 7.86
CA ARG A 36 -9.09 -11.67 8.38
C ARG A 36 -8.57 -10.25 8.57
N VAL A 37 -8.31 -9.87 9.81
CA VAL A 37 -7.60 -8.63 10.12
C VAL A 37 -6.13 -8.94 9.95
N ASP A 38 -5.52 -8.43 8.89
CA ASP A 38 -4.06 -8.44 8.78
C ASP A 38 -3.53 -7.41 9.78
N ASP A 39 -2.77 -7.86 10.78
CA ASP A 39 -2.24 -7.06 11.90
C ASP A 39 -1.26 -5.94 11.46
N LYS A 40 -1.03 -5.79 10.15
CA LYS A 40 -0.29 -4.68 9.57
C LYS A 40 -1.26 -3.79 8.81
N PRO A 41 -1.53 -2.55 9.26
CA PRO A 41 -2.10 -1.56 8.38
C PRO A 41 -1.09 -1.36 7.24
N THR A 42 -1.37 -1.93 6.06
CA THR A 42 -0.77 -1.43 4.84
C THR A 42 -1.34 -0.04 4.66
N ALA A 43 -0.61 0.96 5.16
CA ALA A 43 -0.79 2.34 4.78
C ALA A 43 -0.41 2.44 3.30
N ASP A 44 -1.27 1.93 2.43
CA ASP A 44 -1.34 2.38 1.06
C ASP A 44 -1.93 3.79 1.13
N ALA A 45 -1.08 4.74 1.55
CA ALA A 45 -1.21 6.08 1.01
C ALA A 45 -1.39 5.88 -0.49
N ALA A 46 -2.35 6.59 -1.09
CA ALA A 46 -2.41 6.79 -2.52
C ALA A 46 -1.15 7.58 -2.97
N ALA A 47 0.03 7.01 -2.73
CA ALA A 47 1.27 7.44 -3.31
C ALA A 47 1.06 7.29 -4.81
N PRO A 48 1.37 8.32 -5.61
CA PRO A 48 1.38 8.15 -7.04
C PRO A 48 2.22 6.92 -7.34
N LYS A 49 1.59 5.89 -7.93
CA LYS A 49 2.29 4.67 -8.34
C LYS A 49 3.28 5.06 -9.43
N THR A 50 4.45 5.57 -9.04
CA THR A 50 5.63 5.53 -9.89
C THR A 50 5.92 4.06 -10.07
N LYS A 51 5.51 3.54 -11.23
CA LYS A 51 5.71 2.15 -11.60
C LYS A 51 7.21 1.85 -11.41
N ALA A 52 7.58 0.76 -10.74
CA ALA A 52 8.98 0.32 -10.58
C ALA A 52 9.89 0.53 -11.82
N PRO A 53 9.44 0.36 -13.09
CA PRO A 53 10.24 0.71 -14.27
C PRO A 53 10.70 2.17 -14.38
N THR A 54 10.05 3.14 -13.71
CA THR A 54 10.52 4.54 -13.68
C THR A 54 11.65 4.78 -12.67
N ALA A 55 11.86 3.86 -11.71
CA ALA A 55 12.92 3.98 -10.71
C ALA A 55 14.25 3.33 -11.16
N ALA A 56 14.22 2.49 -12.19
CA ALA A 56 15.41 1.84 -12.73
C ALA A 56 16.43 2.88 -13.21
N GLY A 57 17.64 2.84 -12.64
CA GLY A 57 18.73 3.76 -13.01
C GLY A 57 18.71 5.12 -12.29
N MET A 58 17.69 5.45 -11.49
CA MET A 58 17.64 6.74 -10.76
C MET A 58 18.84 6.95 -9.82
N LEU A 59 19.36 5.85 -9.26
CA LEU A 59 20.54 5.89 -8.38
C LEU A 59 21.86 5.64 -9.12
N TYR A 60 21.81 5.26 -10.41
CA TYR A 60 23.02 5.03 -11.19
C TYR A 60 23.71 6.35 -11.53
N LYS A 61 25.02 6.41 -11.30
CA LYS A 61 25.87 7.54 -11.71
C LYS A 61 27.15 6.98 -12.35
N PRO A 62 27.55 7.46 -13.55
CA PRO A 62 28.82 7.05 -14.16
C PRO A 62 30.00 7.26 -13.20
N GLY A 63 30.86 6.26 -13.08
CA GLY A 63 32.04 6.30 -12.20
C GLY A 63 31.77 6.09 -10.70
N ARG A 64 30.51 5.88 -10.27
CA ARG A 64 30.21 5.49 -8.89
C ARG A 64 30.25 3.97 -8.72
N ARG A 65 30.82 3.53 -7.59
CA ARG A 65 30.77 2.13 -7.15
C ARG A 65 29.31 1.71 -6.90
N PRO A 66 28.90 0.50 -7.31
CA PRO A 66 27.62 -0.07 -6.91
C PRO A 66 27.52 -0.18 -5.39
N LEU A 67 26.36 0.22 -4.85
CA LEU A 67 26.04 0.04 -3.45
C LEU A 67 25.25 -1.26 -3.27
N THR A 68 25.52 -1.94 -2.15
CA THR A 68 24.70 -3.04 -1.66
C THR A 68 23.39 -2.49 -1.10
N GLN A 69 22.38 -3.36 -0.97
CA GLN A 69 21.10 -2.98 -0.38
C GLN A 69 21.27 -2.50 1.07
N ALA A 70 22.11 -3.17 1.86
CA ALA A 70 22.39 -2.75 3.24
C ALA A 70 22.99 -1.33 3.32
N GLU A 71 23.95 -1.00 2.45
CA GLU A 71 24.54 0.34 2.39
C GLU A 71 23.50 1.42 2.02
N ILE A 72 22.50 1.07 1.20
CA ILE A 72 21.41 1.98 0.85
C ILE A 72 20.46 2.16 2.04
N ASP A 73 20.09 1.07 2.70
CA ASP A 73 19.19 1.09 3.86
C ASP A 73 19.79 1.91 5.01
N ASP A 74 21.08 1.73 5.29
CA ASP A 74 21.80 2.50 6.31
C ASP A 74 21.84 4.00 5.98
N ALA A 75 22.09 4.35 4.71
CA ALA A 75 22.11 5.74 4.27
C ALA A 75 20.73 6.41 4.39
N ILE A 76 19.65 5.69 4.09
CA ILE A 76 18.27 6.18 4.25
C ILE A 76 17.97 6.38 5.73
N ALA A 77 18.31 5.41 6.59
CA ALA A 77 18.07 5.49 8.03
C ALA A 77 18.79 6.70 8.65
N ALA A 78 20.05 6.94 8.28
CA ALA A 78 20.82 8.10 8.74
C ALA A 78 20.18 9.43 8.31
N ALA A 79 19.77 9.55 7.04
CA ALA A 79 19.13 10.76 6.52
C ALA A 79 17.78 11.07 7.20
N VAL A 80 17.00 10.04 7.52
CA VAL A 80 15.72 10.18 8.24
C VAL A 80 15.95 10.62 9.69
N ALA A 81 16.94 10.02 10.38
CA ALA A 81 17.31 10.41 11.73
C ALA A 81 17.74 11.88 11.79
N GLU A 82 18.58 12.32 10.85
CA GLU A 82 19.01 13.72 10.74
C GLU A 82 17.83 14.68 10.49
N LYS A 83 16.93 14.33 9.56
CA LYS A 83 15.76 15.16 9.24
C LYS A 83 14.79 15.29 10.41
N THR A 84 14.66 14.23 11.21
CA THR A 84 13.80 14.20 12.39
C THR A 84 14.40 15.00 13.54
N ALA A 85 15.72 14.96 13.73
CA ALA A 85 16.42 15.75 14.74
C ALA A 85 16.42 17.27 14.46
N ARG A 86 16.19 17.68 13.21
CA ARG A 86 16.06 19.09 12.80
C ARG A 86 14.64 19.67 12.93
N ARG A 87 13.66 18.86 13.36
CA ARG A 87 12.26 19.28 13.57
C ARG A 87 11.94 19.40 15.06
#